data_AF-A0A3P7MIF1-F1
#
_entry.id   AF-A0A3P7MIF1-F1
#
_cell.length_a   1.000
_cell.length_b   1.000
_cell.length_c   1.000
_cell.angle_alpha   90.00
_cell.angle_beta   90.00
_cell.angle_gamma   90.00
#
_symmetry.space_group_name_H-M   'P 1'
#
loop_
_entity.id
_entity.type
_entity.pdbx_description
1 polymer ?
#
loop_
_entity_poly.entity_id
_entity_poly.type
_entity_poly.pdbx_seq_one_letter_code
_entity_poly.pdbx_strand_id
1 'polypeptide(L)'
;MIDFESEWKEASATLVSLLNQRSVSKRQWQELFVTVHRICTWVEDGSNLVEEEFQKEVHRYVLGASNRIGIHEEDNAILRAYVVEWGKFCAQAEYIPKPFCYILEHFHTATKPAPSMQDTVDLVSLKMLNDWNETIFTGMKAKLQNAALRLIEAERNGEDFDPQLVIGVRQSYVSLSLINHDNLAAYKDNFERAYIDETEQFYMSHAPQLAERCVAILVVQFQEQILSECPALISERQTEKLRMLYRLINKTPDGIDPILKYLDEFIKAEGLNDMLANAETITTDPEKYVEQLLTMFSKFSQLVLNAFYDDPRCLTARDKAFQSVVNDTSVFKLEIANSKIRGAGRVQAESRCPELLANYTDLLLRKTGLSKRLTSEEIDTKLNDVVRFSSF
;
A
#
# COMPACT_ATOMS: atom_id res chain seq x y z
N MET A 1 69.34 -25.57 6.81
CA MET A 1 68.46 -24.77 5.94
C MET A 1 67.07 -25.33 6.14
N ILE A 2 66.11 -24.51 6.54
CA ILE A 2 64.72 -24.97 6.72
C ILE A 2 64.15 -25.17 5.31
N ASP A 3 63.57 -26.34 5.06
CA ASP A 3 62.95 -26.65 3.77
C ASP A 3 61.48 -26.22 3.79
N PHE A 4 61.10 -25.34 2.87
CA PHE A 4 59.73 -24.82 2.77
C PHE A 4 58.73 -25.95 2.50
N GLU A 5 59.04 -26.88 1.58
CA GLU A 5 58.09 -27.90 1.14
C GLU A 5 57.72 -28.85 2.28
N SER A 6 58.71 -29.30 3.06
CA SER A 6 58.47 -30.17 4.23
C SER A 6 57.62 -29.48 5.29
N GLU A 7 57.91 -28.21 5.60
CA GLU A 7 57.23 -27.46 6.65
C GLU A 7 55.80 -27.07 6.23
N TRP A 8 55.64 -26.66 4.98
CA TRP A 8 54.35 -26.27 4.43
C TRP A 8 53.39 -27.45 4.30
N LYS A 9 53.90 -28.66 4.02
CA LYS A 9 53.05 -29.85 3.87
C LYS A 9 52.20 -30.15 5.11
N GLU A 10 52.76 -30.03 6.31
CA GLU A 10 52.04 -30.25 7.58
C GLU A 10 51.08 -29.10 7.90
N ALA A 11 51.51 -27.86 7.63
CA ALA A 11 50.67 -26.66 7.78
C ALA A 11 49.47 -26.68 6.82
N SER A 12 49.70 -27.02 5.55
CA SER A 12 48.67 -27.14 4.51
C SER A 12 47.65 -28.23 4.85
N ALA A 13 48.07 -29.39 5.34
CA ALA A 13 47.14 -30.44 5.78
C ALA A 13 46.21 -29.96 6.91
N THR A 14 46.73 -29.16 7.84
CA THR A 14 45.95 -28.55 8.93
C THR A 14 45.01 -27.48 8.39
N LEU A 15 45.49 -26.60 7.51
CA LEU A 15 44.69 -25.55 6.84
C LEU A 15 43.52 -26.15 6.04
N VAL A 16 43.78 -27.17 5.22
CA VAL A 16 42.75 -27.88 4.46
C VAL A 16 41.71 -28.51 5.38
N SER A 17 42.14 -29.07 6.52
CA SER A 17 41.23 -29.65 7.51
C SER A 17 40.33 -28.57 8.13
N LEU A 18 40.87 -27.40 8.46
CA LEU A 18 40.11 -26.26 8.97
C LEU A 18 39.10 -25.75 7.94
N LEU A 19 39.55 -25.47 6.70
CA LEU A 19 38.70 -25.01 5.60
C LEU A 19 37.50 -25.95 5.39
N ASN A 20 37.72 -27.27 5.48
CA ASN A 20 36.67 -28.28 5.33
C ASN A 20 35.90 -28.61 6.63
N GLN A 21 36.05 -27.80 7.69
CA GLN A 21 35.41 -27.99 9.00
C GLN A 21 35.64 -29.38 9.63
N ARG A 22 36.80 -29.98 9.37
CA ARG A 22 37.20 -31.24 9.99
C ARG A 22 37.79 -30.98 11.37
N SER A 23 37.77 -31.99 12.23
CA SER A 23 38.33 -31.89 13.58
C SER A 23 39.83 -31.62 13.53
N VAL A 24 40.26 -30.50 14.12
CA VAL A 24 41.67 -30.15 14.33
C VAL A 24 41.94 -30.09 15.82
N SER A 25 42.97 -30.80 16.27
CA SER A 25 43.36 -30.78 17.68
C SER A 25 43.97 -29.42 18.05
N LYS A 26 43.86 -29.05 19.34
CA LYS A 26 44.50 -27.84 19.87
C LYS A 26 46.01 -27.79 19.56
N ARG A 27 46.66 -28.95 19.54
CA ARG A 27 48.08 -29.09 19.21
C ARG A 27 48.35 -28.74 17.75
N GLN A 28 47.62 -29.33 16.81
CA GLN A 28 47.75 -29.01 15.38
C GLN A 28 47.47 -27.52 15.10
N TRP A 29 46.48 -26.95 15.79
CA TRP A 29 46.20 -25.52 15.70
C TRP A 29 47.38 -24.66 16.17
N GLN A 30 47.98 -24.98 17.32
CA GLN A 30 49.17 -24.28 17.82
C GLN A 30 50.39 -24.47 16.91
N GLU A 31 50.58 -25.68 16.39
CA GLU A 31 51.66 -26.01 15.46
C GLU A 31 51.54 -25.19 14.18
N LEU A 32 50.32 -24.92 13.68
CA LEU A 32 50.12 -24.05 12.52
C LEU A 32 50.69 -22.64 12.72
N PHE A 33 50.46 -22.00 13.88
CA PHE A 33 51.05 -20.69 14.19
C PHE A 33 52.58 -20.75 14.20
N VAL A 34 53.13 -21.78 14.85
CA VAL A 34 54.58 -21.93 14.98
C VAL A 34 55.22 -22.17 13.62
N THR A 35 54.61 -22.99 12.77
CA THR A 35 55.11 -23.31 11.43
C THR A 35 55.03 -22.10 10.51
N VAL A 36 53.91 -21.37 10.49
CA VAL A 36 53.78 -20.13 9.70
C VAL A 36 54.84 -19.10 10.14
N HIS A 37 54.98 -18.87 11.45
CA HIS A 37 56.00 -17.97 11.98
C HIS A 37 57.42 -18.43 11.61
N ARG A 38 57.72 -19.73 11.72
CA ARG A 38 59.03 -20.30 11.39
C ARG A 38 59.36 -20.10 9.91
N ILE A 39 58.41 -20.37 9.01
CA ILE A 39 58.61 -20.18 7.56
C ILE A 39 58.87 -18.70 7.26
N CYS A 40 58.00 -17.80 7.73
CA CYS A 40 58.14 -16.36 7.48
C CYS A 40 59.45 -15.76 8.04
N THR A 41 60.02 -16.33 9.11
CA THR A 41 61.23 -15.78 9.76
C THR A 41 62.53 -16.34 9.18
N TRP A 42 62.54 -17.60 8.74
CA TRP A 42 63.78 -18.34 8.48
C TRP A 42 63.91 -18.87 7.05
N VAL A 43 62.87 -18.78 6.23
CA VAL A 43 62.88 -19.12 4.80
C VAL A 43 62.98 -17.83 3.99
N GLU A 44 63.89 -17.79 3.03
CA GLU A 44 64.00 -16.66 2.09
C GLU A 44 62.70 -16.55 1.29
N ASP A 45 62.13 -15.34 1.26
CA ASP A 45 60.82 -15.06 0.64
C ASP A 45 59.64 -15.87 1.22
N GLY A 46 59.79 -16.44 2.42
CA GLY A 46 58.81 -17.33 3.04
C GLY A 46 57.42 -16.71 3.22
N SER A 47 57.33 -15.40 3.49
CA SER A 47 56.03 -14.72 3.62
C SER A 47 55.24 -14.67 2.32
N ASN A 48 55.89 -14.41 1.17
CA ASN A 48 55.24 -14.43 -0.14
C ASN A 48 54.79 -15.84 -0.50
N LEU A 49 55.64 -16.84 -0.25
CA LEU A 49 55.32 -18.25 -0.52
C LEU A 49 54.13 -18.75 0.31
N VAL A 50 54.09 -18.43 1.61
CA VAL A 50 52.94 -18.79 2.47
C VAL A 50 51.68 -18.08 2.01
N GLU A 51 51.77 -16.81 1.62
CA GLU A 51 50.61 -16.05 1.11
C GLU A 51 50.05 -16.67 -0.17
N GLU A 52 50.91 -16.98 -1.15
CA GLU A 52 50.51 -17.57 -2.43
C GLU A 52 49.84 -18.93 -2.21
N GLU A 53 50.45 -19.79 -1.40
CA GLU A 53 49.91 -21.12 -1.12
C GLU A 53 48.61 -21.04 -0.30
N PHE A 54 48.53 -20.13 0.69
CA PHE A 54 47.29 -19.89 1.41
C PHE A 54 46.15 -19.48 0.48
N GLN A 55 46.40 -18.52 -0.43
CA GLN A 55 45.40 -18.08 -1.41
C GLN A 55 44.97 -19.22 -2.34
N LYS A 56 45.91 -20.07 -2.80
CA LYS A 56 45.58 -21.27 -3.60
C LYS A 56 44.68 -22.25 -2.85
N GLU A 57 44.93 -22.49 -1.56
CA GLU A 57 44.10 -23.38 -0.74
C GLU A 57 42.70 -22.82 -0.51
N VAL A 58 42.58 -21.53 -0.22
CA VAL A 58 41.29 -20.83 -0.10
C VAL A 58 40.54 -20.92 -1.43
N HIS A 59 41.18 -20.59 -2.55
CA HIS A 59 40.57 -20.65 -3.88
C HIS A 59 40.09 -22.05 -4.24
N ARG A 60 40.86 -23.09 -3.93
CA ARG A 60 40.43 -24.47 -4.14
C ARG A 60 39.21 -24.83 -3.30
N TYR A 61 39.14 -24.36 -2.06
CA TYR A 61 37.95 -24.54 -1.21
C TYR A 61 36.72 -23.83 -1.80
N VAL A 62 36.88 -22.57 -2.24
CA VAL A 62 35.80 -21.77 -2.84
C VAL A 62 35.30 -22.39 -4.15
N LEU A 63 36.19 -22.86 -5.03
CA LEU A 63 35.81 -23.63 -6.23
C LEU A 63 35.04 -24.91 -5.86
N GLY A 64 35.47 -25.60 -4.81
CA GLY A 64 34.76 -26.76 -4.28
C GLY A 64 33.35 -26.42 -3.80
N ALA A 65 33.18 -25.29 -3.11
CA ALA A 65 31.88 -24.79 -2.68
C ALA A 65 31.01 -24.40 -3.89
N SER A 66 31.58 -23.70 -4.87
CA SER A 66 30.92 -23.33 -6.14
C SER A 66 30.37 -24.56 -6.85
N ASN A 67 31.18 -25.62 -6.98
CA ASN A 67 30.75 -26.88 -7.57
C ASN A 67 29.61 -27.54 -6.77
N ARG A 68 29.68 -27.55 -5.43
CA ARG A 68 28.61 -28.11 -4.58
C ARG A 68 27.29 -27.37 -4.78
N ILE A 69 27.34 -26.04 -4.90
CA ILE A 69 26.16 -25.21 -5.15
C ILE A 69 25.63 -25.45 -6.58
N GLY A 70 26.53 -25.52 -7.56
CA GLY A 70 26.21 -25.69 -8.99
C GLY A 70 25.64 -27.05 -9.38
N ILE A 71 25.62 -28.05 -8.49
CA ILE A 71 24.93 -29.33 -8.71
C ILE A 71 23.40 -29.15 -8.73
N HIS A 72 22.89 -28.11 -8.07
CA HIS A 72 21.46 -27.86 -7.99
C HIS A 72 20.96 -27.04 -9.18
N GLU A 73 19.81 -27.43 -9.74
CA GLU A 73 19.16 -26.70 -10.84
C GLU A 73 18.08 -25.72 -10.34
N GLU A 74 17.29 -26.15 -9.35
CA GLU A 74 16.19 -25.37 -8.77
C GLU A 74 16.68 -24.18 -7.93
N ASP A 75 16.06 -23.02 -8.13
CA ASP A 75 16.40 -21.77 -7.43
C ASP A 75 16.42 -21.91 -5.90
N ASN A 76 15.41 -22.59 -5.33
CA ASN A 76 15.32 -22.81 -3.88
C ASN A 76 16.38 -23.79 -3.36
N ALA A 77 16.74 -24.80 -4.13
CA ALA A 77 17.79 -25.75 -3.76
C ALA A 77 19.18 -25.08 -3.82
N ILE A 78 19.41 -24.27 -4.86
CA ILE A 78 20.62 -23.44 -5.00
C ILE A 78 20.74 -22.46 -3.84
N LEU A 79 19.66 -21.76 -3.48
CA LEU A 79 19.65 -20.82 -2.35
C LEU A 79 20.01 -21.51 -1.04
N ARG A 80 19.41 -22.68 -0.75
CA ARG A 80 19.75 -23.48 0.45
C ARG A 80 21.21 -23.91 0.45
N ALA A 81 21.69 -24.46 -0.66
CA ALA A 81 23.08 -24.89 -0.79
C ALA A 81 24.05 -23.71 -0.61
N TYR A 82 23.75 -22.56 -1.23
CA TYR A 82 24.54 -21.35 -1.08
C TYR A 82 24.62 -20.90 0.37
N VAL A 83 23.48 -20.78 1.08
CA VAL A 83 23.45 -20.31 2.47
C VAL A 83 24.20 -21.26 3.40
N VAL A 84 24.11 -22.57 3.17
CA VAL A 84 24.89 -23.56 3.93
C VAL A 84 26.38 -23.38 3.70
N GLU A 85 26.83 -23.29 2.44
CA GLU A 85 28.26 -23.13 2.12
C GLU A 85 28.80 -21.76 2.55
N TRP A 86 28.00 -20.70 2.42
CA TRP A 86 28.31 -19.36 2.92
C TRP A 86 28.49 -19.36 4.43
N GLY A 87 27.57 -19.97 5.18
CA GLY A 87 27.69 -20.10 6.63
C GLY A 87 28.95 -20.86 7.04
N LYS A 88 29.31 -21.92 6.32
CA LYS A 88 30.57 -22.65 6.55
C LYS A 88 31.79 -21.77 6.32
N PHE A 89 31.79 -21.04 5.21
CA PHE A 89 32.87 -20.14 4.82
C PHE A 89 33.04 -18.99 5.83
N CYS A 90 31.95 -18.32 6.23
CA CYS A 90 32.00 -17.25 7.25
C CYS A 90 32.58 -17.74 8.57
N ALA A 91 32.18 -18.93 9.03
CA ALA A 91 32.75 -19.53 10.22
C ALA A 91 34.27 -19.73 10.08
N GLN A 92 34.75 -20.13 8.91
CA GLN A 92 36.19 -20.29 8.68
C GLN A 92 36.94 -18.96 8.57
N ALA A 93 36.35 -17.97 7.90
CA ALA A 93 36.92 -16.62 7.77
C ALA A 93 37.08 -15.90 9.12
N GLU A 94 36.39 -16.33 10.19
CA GLU A 94 36.57 -15.76 11.53
C GLU A 94 37.87 -16.21 12.23
N TYR A 95 38.33 -17.44 11.97
CA TYR A 95 39.46 -18.03 12.71
C TYR A 95 40.70 -18.27 11.86
N ILE A 96 40.53 -18.72 10.61
CA ILE A 96 41.64 -19.06 9.70
C ILE A 96 42.61 -17.89 9.48
N PRO A 97 42.20 -16.62 9.44
CA PRO A 97 43.15 -15.50 9.30
C PRO A 97 44.17 -15.35 10.43
N LYS A 98 43.88 -15.85 11.64
CA LYS A 98 44.68 -15.59 12.85
C LYS A 98 46.12 -16.12 12.79
N PRO A 99 46.41 -17.35 12.32
CA PRO A 99 47.78 -17.83 12.15
C PRO A 99 48.57 -17.10 11.06
N PHE A 100 47.88 -16.49 10.08
CA PHE A 100 48.51 -15.85 8.92
C PHE A 100 48.69 -14.33 9.09
N CYS A 101 48.29 -13.75 10.22
CA CYS A 101 48.49 -12.32 10.45
C CYS A 101 50.00 -11.94 10.43
N TYR A 102 50.88 -12.86 10.82
CA TYR A 102 52.32 -12.64 10.82
C TYR A 102 52.92 -12.33 9.43
N ILE A 103 52.29 -12.83 8.37
CA ILE A 103 52.71 -12.58 6.98
C ILE A 103 52.80 -11.07 6.73
N LEU A 104 51.76 -10.34 7.14
CA LEU A 104 51.59 -8.92 6.87
C LEU A 104 52.33 -8.02 7.88
N GLU A 105 52.63 -8.51 9.09
CA GLU A 105 53.51 -7.82 10.04
C GLU A 105 54.93 -7.65 9.48
N HIS A 106 55.41 -8.60 8.67
CA HIS A 106 56.72 -8.54 8.00
C HIS A 106 56.72 -7.76 6.68
N PHE A 107 55.61 -7.74 5.93
CA PHE A 107 55.54 -6.97 4.68
C PHE A 107 55.55 -5.45 4.88
N HIS A 108 55.11 -4.96 6.04
CA HIS A 108 54.97 -3.51 6.31
C HIS A 108 56.19 -2.86 6.98
N THR A 109 57.37 -3.47 6.90
CA THR A 109 58.62 -2.81 7.33
C THR A 109 59.12 -1.82 6.28
N ALA A 110 58.52 -0.63 6.18
CA ALA A 110 59.22 0.54 5.62
C ALA A 110 58.64 1.93 5.93
N THR A 111 57.31 2.16 5.99
CA THR A 111 56.82 3.57 5.89
C THR A 111 55.50 3.95 6.59
N LYS A 112 54.89 3.13 7.45
CA LYS A 112 53.66 3.49 8.20
C LYS A 112 53.70 2.96 9.65
N PRO A 113 52.89 3.48 10.59
CA PRO A 113 52.72 2.85 11.90
C PRO A 113 52.34 1.38 11.71
N ALA A 114 52.94 0.48 12.51
CA ALA A 114 52.69 -0.95 12.41
C ALA A 114 51.17 -1.21 12.54
N PRO A 115 50.56 -1.95 11.61
CA PRO A 115 49.14 -2.30 11.70
C PRO A 115 48.89 -3.09 12.98
N SER A 116 47.73 -2.89 13.60
CA SER A 116 47.35 -3.74 14.73
C SER A 116 47.14 -5.18 14.25
N MET A 117 47.28 -6.15 15.16
CA MET A 117 46.99 -7.56 14.86
C MET A 117 45.57 -7.73 14.26
N GLN A 118 44.61 -6.90 14.68
CA GLN A 118 43.24 -6.93 14.16
C GLN A 118 43.15 -6.44 12.71
N ASP A 119 43.80 -5.32 12.36
CA ASP A 119 43.81 -4.79 10.98
C ASP A 119 44.34 -5.83 9.99
N THR A 120 45.32 -6.59 10.46
CA THR A 120 45.99 -7.63 9.70
C THR A 120 45.11 -8.87 9.49
N VAL A 121 44.40 -9.28 10.55
CA VAL A 121 43.37 -10.34 10.48
C VAL A 121 42.24 -9.92 9.54
N ASP A 122 41.80 -8.66 9.60
CA ASP A 122 40.75 -8.12 8.74
C ASP A 122 41.18 -8.12 7.27
N LEU A 123 42.45 -7.79 6.96
CA LEU A 123 42.96 -7.82 5.60
C LEU A 123 43.02 -9.24 5.00
N VAL A 124 43.43 -10.25 5.78
CA VAL A 124 43.42 -11.65 5.33
C VAL A 124 41.98 -12.14 5.14
N SER A 125 41.08 -11.78 6.06
CA SER A 125 39.64 -12.06 5.94
C SER A 125 39.05 -11.44 4.68
N LEU A 126 39.47 -10.21 4.35
CA LEU A 126 39.05 -9.48 3.16
C LEU A 126 39.47 -10.20 1.88
N LYS A 127 40.71 -10.70 1.81
CA LYS A 127 41.19 -11.48 0.66
C LYS A 127 40.37 -12.75 0.45
N MET A 128 40.04 -13.47 1.53
CA MET A 128 39.15 -14.63 1.45
C MET A 128 37.76 -14.24 0.93
N LEU A 129 37.18 -13.16 1.47
CA LEU A 129 35.86 -12.66 1.05
C LEU A 129 35.84 -12.24 -0.43
N ASN A 130 36.92 -11.62 -0.92
CA ASN A 130 37.03 -11.23 -2.32
C ASN A 130 37.02 -12.45 -3.26
N ASP A 131 37.73 -13.51 -2.92
CA ASP A 131 37.73 -14.74 -3.71
C ASP A 131 36.35 -15.41 -3.77
N TRP A 132 35.62 -15.43 -2.64
CA TRP A 132 34.22 -15.86 -2.62
C TRP A 132 33.33 -14.96 -3.51
N ASN A 133 33.54 -13.65 -3.44
CA ASN A 133 32.78 -12.68 -4.21
C ASN A 133 32.95 -12.87 -5.72
N GLU A 134 34.19 -12.99 -6.18
CA GLU A 134 34.52 -13.13 -7.61
C GLU A 134 34.10 -14.50 -8.14
N THR A 135 34.32 -15.56 -7.37
CA THR A 135 34.10 -16.94 -7.82
C THR A 135 32.63 -17.37 -7.76
N ILE A 136 31.89 -16.96 -6.73
CA ILE A 136 30.51 -17.45 -6.48
C ILE A 136 29.50 -16.31 -6.53
N PHE A 137 29.65 -15.30 -5.67
CA PHE A 137 28.57 -14.35 -5.43
C PHE A 137 28.25 -13.51 -6.67
N THR A 138 29.25 -12.98 -7.38
CA THR A 138 29.04 -12.12 -8.54
C THR A 138 28.25 -12.80 -9.65
N GLY A 139 28.50 -14.11 -9.87
CA GLY A 139 27.79 -14.91 -10.87
C GLY A 139 26.37 -15.32 -10.45
N MET A 140 26.09 -15.35 -9.15
CA MET A 140 24.83 -15.88 -8.61
C MET A 140 23.93 -14.84 -7.94
N LYS A 141 24.41 -13.61 -7.71
CA LYS A 141 23.73 -12.57 -6.92
C LYS A 141 22.28 -12.33 -7.35
N ALA A 142 22.03 -12.22 -8.65
CA ALA A 142 20.69 -11.96 -9.19
C ALA A 142 19.76 -13.15 -8.95
N LYS A 143 20.28 -14.38 -9.12
CA LYS A 143 19.51 -15.61 -8.90
C LYS A 143 19.15 -15.78 -7.42
N LEU A 144 20.12 -15.55 -6.53
CA LEU A 144 19.92 -15.61 -5.08
C LEU A 144 18.95 -14.53 -4.59
N GLN A 145 19.08 -13.31 -5.11
CA GLN A 145 18.16 -12.21 -4.81
C GLN A 145 16.74 -12.54 -5.22
N ASN A 146 16.52 -12.99 -6.47
CA ASN A 146 15.18 -13.31 -6.96
C ASN A 146 14.57 -14.49 -6.19
N ALA A 147 15.36 -15.52 -5.87
CA ALA A 147 14.90 -16.64 -5.05
C ALA A 147 14.48 -16.18 -3.64
N ALA A 148 15.29 -15.32 -3.00
CA ALA A 148 14.96 -14.75 -1.69
C ALA A 148 13.69 -13.88 -1.74
N LEU A 149 13.50 -13.06 -2.77
CA LEU A 149 12.30 -12.24 -2.94
C LEU A 149 11.04 -13.08 -3.14
N ARG A 150 11.13 -14.20 -3.88
CA ARG A 150 10.02 -15.15 -4.02
C ARG A 150 9.64 -15.82 -2.70
N LEU A 151 10.61 -16.13 -1.83
CA LEU A 151 10.30 -16.65 -0.50
C LEU A 151 9.55 -15.62 0.36
N ILE A 152 9.91 -14.34 0.23
CA ILE A 152 9.21 -13.24 0.91
C ILE A 152 7.79 -13.07 0.34
N GLU A 153 7.60 -13.23 -0.97
CA GLU A 153 6.26 -13.21 -1.56
C GLU A 153 5.42 -14.40 -1.08
N ALA A 154 5.99 -15.60 -1.00
CA ALA A 154 5.33 -16.78 -0.45
C ALA A 154 4.92 -16.55 1.03
N GLU A 155 5.78 -15.95 1.85
CA GLU A 155 5.47 -15.54 3.22
C GLU A 155 4.25 -14.61 3.27
N ARG A 156 4.19 -13.60 2.39
CA ARG A 156 3.06 -12.65 2.34
C ARG A 156 1.75 -13.31 1.95
N ASN A 157 1.81 -14.38 1.18
CA ASN A 157 0.67 -15.22 0.82
C ASN A 157 0.29 -16.21 1.94
N GLY A 158 1.03 -16.24 3.05
CA GLY A 158 0.78 -17.09 4.21
C GLY A 158 1.45 -18.46 4.13
N GLU A 159 2.42 -18.64 3.23
CA GLU A 159 3.22 -19.87 3.16
C GLU A 159 4.38 -19.82 4.17
N ASP A 160 4.65 -20.94 4.83
CA ASP A 160 5.80 -21.07 5.71
C ASP A 160 7.11 -21.14 4.90
N PHE A 161 8.14 -20.44 5.35
CA PHE A 161 9.49 -20.55 4.79
C PHE A 161 10.55 -20.43 5.88
N ASP A 162 11.80 -20.81 5.56
CA ASP A 162 12.94 -20.66 6.47
C ASP A 162 13.57 -19.25 6.34
N PRO A 163 13.44 -18.39 7.38
CA PRO A 163 13.98 -17.02 7.34
C PRO A 163 15.50 -16.97 7.21
N GLN A 164 16.22 -18.04 7.61
CA GLN A 164 17.67 -18.10 7.50
C GLN A 164 18.16 -18.01 6.05
N LEU A 165 17.32 -18.40 5.08
CA LEU A 165 17.67 -18.32 3.66
C LEU A 165 17.77 -16.87 3.19
N VAL A 166 16.79 -16.04 3.57
CA VAL A 166 16.79 -14.61 3.25
C VAL A 166 17.87 -13.88 4.06
N ILE A 167 18.03 -14.21 5.34
CA ILE A 167 19.07 -13.64 6.20
C ILE A 167 20.47 -13.93 5.65
N GLY A 168 20.73 -15.16 5.19
CA GLY A 168 22.01 -15.56 4.62
C GLY A 168 22.38 -14.76 3.36
N VAL A 169 21.43 -14.58 2.43
CA VAL A 169 21.63 -13.73 1.24
C VAL A 169 21.85 -12.27 1.63
N ARG A 170 21.07 -11.75 2.58
CA ARG A 170 21.28 -10.38 3.07
C ARG A 170 22.68 -10.20 3.66
N GLN A 171 23.12 -11.15 4.49
CA GLN A 171 24.45 -11.13 5.09
C GLN A 171 25.54 -11.17 4.03
N SER A 172 25.40 -11.97 2.96
CA SER A 172 26.39 -11.96 1.88
C SER A 172 26.46 -10.61 1.16
N TYR A 173 25.32 -9.95 0.89
CA TYR A 173 25.33 -8.59 0.33
C TYR A 173 26.05 -7.59 1.24
N VAL A 174 25.84 -7.67 2.55
CA VAL A 174 26.48 -6.75 3.52
C VAL A 174 27.98 -7.07 3.66
N SER A 175 28.35 -8.32 3.94
CA SER A 175 29.75 -8.72 4.15
C SER A 175 30.63 -8.47 2.93
N LEU A 176 30.09 -8.63 1.72
CA LEU A 176 30.84 -8.39 0.49
C LEU A 176 30.83 -6.91 0.08
N SER A 177 29.87 -6.11 0.56
CA SER A 177 29.88 -4.66 0.38
C SER A 177 31.00 -3.96 1.16
N LEU A 178 31.44 -4.55 2.27
CA LEU A 178 32.57 -4.06 3.08
C LEU A 178 33.91 -4.08 2.32
N ILE A 179 33.99 -4.77 1.17
CA ILE A 179 35.18 -4.81 0.32
C ILE A 179 35.44 -3.45 -0.35
N ASN A 180 34.40 -2.67 -0.62
CA ASN A 180 34.48 -1.46 -1.45
C ASN A 180 34.52 -0.14 -0.64
N HIS A 181 34.81 -0.18 0.67
CA HIS A 181 34.83 0.97 1.58
C HIS A 181 33.52 1.77 1.73
N ASP A 182 32.42 1.30 1.12
CA ASP A 182 31.08 1.85 1.33
C ASP A 182 30.21 0.80 2.01
N ASN A 183 30.00 0.99 3.31
CA ASN A 183 29.60 -0.06 4.25
C ASN A 183 28.23 -0.70 3.98
N LEU A 184 27.41 -0.14 3.08
CA LEU A 184 26.07 -0.65 2.76
C LEU A 184 25.60 -0.41 1.31
N ALA A 185 26.38 0.27 0.46
CA ALA A 185 25.88 0.70 -0.86
C ALA A 185 25.42 -0.47 -1.73
N ALA A 186 26.20 -1.55 -1.81
CA ALA A 186 25.82 -2.71 -2.61
C ALA A 186 24.56 -3.43 -2.06
N TYR A 187 24.35 -3.42 -0.74
CA TYR A 187 23.11 -3.91 -0.14
C TYR A 187 21.91 -3.02 -0.52
N LYS A 188 22.07 -1.70 -0.37
CA LYS A 188 21.04 -0.69 -0.66
C LYS A 188 20.60 -0.71 -2.12
N ASP A 189 21.57 -0.65 -3.03
CA ASP A 189 21.32 -0.49 -4.46
C ASP A 189 20.80 -1.76 -5.14
N ASN A 190 20.99 -2.93 -4.51
CA ASN A 190 20.55 -4.21 -5.07
C ASN A 190 19.38 -4.79 -4.25
N PHE A 191 19.67 -5.31 -3.05
CA PHE A 191 18.70 -6.10 -2.29
C PHE A 191 17.61 -5.22 -1.67
N GLU A 192 17.97 -4.12 -1.00
CA GLU A 192 17.00 -3.24 -0.35
C GLU A 192 16.07 -2.57 -1.36
N ARG A 193 16.62 -2.02 -2.46
CA ARG A 193 15.82 -1.48 -3.56
C ARG A 193 14.83 -2.51 -4.11
N ALA A 194 15.32 -3.70 -4.49
CA ALA A 194 14.44 -4.73 -5.04
C ALA A 194 13.39 -5.21 -4.02
N TYR A 195 13.75 -5.30 -2.74
CA TYR A 195 12.79 -5.61 -1.67
C TYR A 195 11.69 -4.56 -1.58
N ILE A 196 12.03 -3.26 -1.56
CA ILE A 196 11.05 -2.16 -1.49
C ILE A 196 10.15 -2.18 -2.72
N ASP A 197 10.72 -2.30 -3.93
CA ASP A 197 9.97 -2.29 -5.19
C ASP A 197 8.95 -3.44 -5.25
N GLU A 198 9.37 -4.67 -4.90
CA GLU A 198 8.48 -5.83 -4.84
C GLU A 198 7.43 -5.72 -3.72
N THR A 199 7.80 -5.10 -2.58
CA THR A 199 6.85 -4.83 -1.48
C THR A 199 5.75 -3.88 -1.92
N GLU A 200 6.12 -2.78 -2.58
CA GLU A 200 5.18 -1.80 -3.09
C GLU A 200 4.25 -2.43 -4.12
N GLN A 201 4.79 -3.15 -5.10
CA GLN A 201 3.99 -3.83 -6.14
C GLN A 201 3.03 -4.86 -5.56
N PHE A 202 3.47 -5.66 -4.59
CA PHE A 202 2.64 -6.65 -3.92
C PHE A 202 1.43 -5.98 -3.23
N TYR A 203 1.67 -4.97 -2.38
CA TYR A 203 0.59 -4.35 -1.61
C TYR A 203 -0.31 -3.44 -2.45
N MET A 204 0.23 -2.79 -3.49
CA MET A 204 -0.58 -1.99 -4.43
C MET A 204 -1.55 -2.87 -5.22
N SER A 205 -1.16 -4.10 -5.58
CA SER A 205 -2.02 -5.05 -6.29
C SER A 205 -2.98 -5.81 -5.37
N HIS A 206 -2.58 -6.13 -4.14
CA HIS A 206 -3.39 -6.89 -3.18
C HIS A 206 -4.43 -6.05 -2.44
N ALA A 207 -4.14 -4.78 -2.11
CA ALA A 207 -5.06 -3.96 -1.32
C ALA A 207 -6.43 -3.77 -1.98
N PRO A 208 -6.55 -3.47 -3.29
CA PRO A 208 -7.84 -3.40 -3.98
C PRO A 208 -8.61 -4.73 -3.95
N GLN A 209 -7.91 -5.85 -4.22
CA GLN A 209 -8.53 -7.18 -4.22
C GLN A 209 -9.07 -7.56 -2.84
N LEU A 210 -8.31 -7.25 -1.78
CA LEU A 210 -8.77 -7.48 -0.41
C LEU A 210 -9.97 -6.59 -0.09
N ALA A 211 -9.95 -5.32 -0.50
CA ALA A 211 -11.07 -4.41 -0.31
C ALA A 211 -12.33 -4.92 -1.03
N GLU A 212 -12.21 -5.41 -2.27
CA GLU A 212 -13.32 -6.02 -3.02
C GLU A 212 -13.86 -7.27 -2.34
N ARG A 213 -12.98 -8.18 -1.88
CA ARG A 213 -13.40 -9.37 -1.13
C ARG A 213 -14.10 -9.02 0.18
N CYS A 214 -13.58 -8.04 0.91
CA CYS A 214 -14.21 -7.54 2.14
C CYS A 214 -15.58 -6.94 1.85
N VAL A 215 -15.76 -6.20 0.76
CA VAL A 215 -17.07 -5.69 0.34
C VAL A 215 -18.00 -6.85 -0.02
N ALA A 216 -17.54 -7.84 -0.78
CA ALA A 216 -18.33 -9.01 -1.13
C ALA A 216 -18.78 -9.81 0.11
N ILE A 217 -17.90 -10.01 1.09
CA ILE A 217 -18.22 -10.79 2.29
C ILE A 217 -19.03 -9.97 3.30
N LEU A 218 -18.60 -8.75 3.61
CA LEU A 218 -19.18 -7.96 4.72
C LEU A 218 -20.34 -7.06 4.28
N VAL A 219 -20.35 -6.58 3.03
CA VAL A 219 -21.40 -5.65 2.57
C VAL A 219 -22.52 -6.42 1.88
N VAL A 220 -22.22 -7.32 0.94
CA VAL A 220 -23.27 -8.07 0.21
C VAL A 220 -24.04 -9.00 1.15
N GLN A 221 -23.35 -9.71 2.07
CA GLN A 221 -24.01 -10.60 3.02
C GLN A 221 -24.97 -9.88 3.97
N PHE A 222 -24.63 -8.65 4.37
CA PHE A 222 -25.39 -7.85 5.33
C PHE A 222 -26.18 -6.72 4.66
N GLN A 223 -26.29 -6.74 3.34
CA GLN A 223 -26.84 -5.64 2.54
C GLN A 223 -28.27 -5.29 2.97
N GLU A 224 -29.13 -6.30 3.15
CA GLU A 224 -30.52 -6.08 3.56
C GLU A 224 -30.64 -5.39 4.93
N GLN A 225 -29.79 -5.79 5.89
CA GLN A 225 -29.76 -5.21 7.24
C GLN A 225 -29.22 -3.79 7.24
N ILE A 226 -28.21 -3.52 6.41
CA ILE A 226 -27.67 -2.16 6.25
C ILE A 226 -28.73 -1.25 5.60
N LEU A 227 -29.41 -1.75 4.56
CA LEU A 227 -30.45 -1.00 3.85
C LEU A 227 -31.70 -0.75 4.72
N SER A 228 -32.06 -1.65 5.64
CA SER A 228 -33.22 -1.44 6.52
C SER A 228 -33.04 -0.29 7.50
N GLU A 229 -31.80 0.08 7.83
CA GLU A 229 -31.48 1.25 8.67
C GLU A 229 -31.52 2.57 7.88
N CYS A 230 -31.46 2.52 6.54
CA CYS A 230 -31.37 3.70 5.69
C CYS A 230 -32.52 4.71 5.91
N PRO A 231 -33.81 4.30 5.96
CA PRO A 231 -34.91 5.23 6.22
C PRO A 231 -34.79 5.98 7.56
N ALA A 232 -34.40 5.27 8.63
CA ALA A 232 -34.21 5.86 9.95
C ALA A 232 -33.08 6.90 9.91
N LEU A 233 -31.93 6.55 9.31
CA LEU A 233 -30.78 7.45 9.15
C LEU A 233 -31.11 8.70 8.33
N ILE A 234 -31.91 8.56 7.27
CA ILE A 234 -32.40 9.69 6.46
C ILE A 234 -33.29 10.61 7.32
N SER A 235 -34.26 10.02 8.03
CA SER A 235 -35.22 10.77 8.85
C SER A 235 -34.58 11.51 10.02
N GLU A 236 -33.58 10.90 10.66
CA GLU A 236 -32.82 11.50 11.76
C GLU A 236 -31.68 12.41 11.27
N ARG A 237 -31.49 12.54 9.95
CA ARG A 237 -30.45 13.37 9.32
C ARG A 237 -29.04 13.02 9.77
N GLN A 238 -28.77 11.74 10.02
CA GLN A 238 -27.44 11.26 10.41
C GLN A 238 -26.49 11.18 9.21
N THR A 239 -26.06 12.33 8.70
CA THR A 239 -25.31 12.49 7.44
C THR A 239 -24.01 11.69 7.38
N GLU A 240 -23.23 11.61 8.46
CA GLU A 240 -21.99 10.84 8.49
C GLU A 240 -22.22 9.33 8.35
N LYS A 241 -23.25 8.80 9.02
CA LYS A 241 -23.60 7.38 8.89
C LYS A 241 -24.19 7.07 7.52
N LEU A 242 -25.01 7.96 6.96
CA LEU A 242 -25.52 7.84 5.60
C LEU A 242 -24.40 7.84 4.56
N ARG A 243 -23.39 8.71 4.74
CA ARG A 243 -22.23 8.77 3.86
C ARG A 243 -21.43 7.48 3.89
N MET A 244 -21.23 6.90 5.07
CA MET A 244 -20.58 5.60 5.21
C MET A 244 -21.39 4.48 4.57
N LEU A 245 -22.70 4.43 4.84
CA LEU A 245 -23.63 3.47 4.25
C LEU A 245 -23.60 3.58 2.72
N TYR A 246 -23.72 4.79 2.18
CA TYR A 246 -23.70 5.06 0.75
C TYR A 246 -22.40 4.59 0.10
N ARG A 247 -21.25 4.90 0.71
CA ARG A 247 -19.93 4.47 0.20
C ARG A 247 -19.79 2.95 0.14
N LEU A 248 -20.37 2.22 1.10
CA LEU A 248 -20.33 0.75 1.12
C LEU A 248 -21.28 0.16 0.08
N ILE A 249 -22.53 0.63 0.08
CA ILE A 249 -23.59 0.09 -0.77
C ILE A 249 -23.38 0.44 -2.25
N ASN A 250 -22.83 1.61 -2.58
CA ASN A 250 -22.50 1.98 -3.96
C ASN A 250 -21.35 1.16 -4.57
N LYS A 251 -20.66 0.31 -3.77
CA LYS A 251 -19.70 -0.68 -4.28
C LYS A 251 -20.36 -2.00 -4.68
N THR A 252 -21.65 -2.15 -4.43
CA THR A 252 -22.44 -3.32 -4.84
C THR A 252 -23.25 -2.99 -6.10
N PRO A 253 -23.42 -3.94 -7.04
CA PRO A 253 -24.03 -3.66 -8.35
C PRO A 253 -25.48 -3.17 -8.28
N ASP A 254 -26.27 -3.62 -7.29
CA ASP A 254 -27.71 -3.31 -7.16
C ASP A 254 -28.06 -2.55 -5.87
N GLY A 255 -27.05 -2.12 -5.12
CA GLY A 255 -27.27 -1.53 -3.80
C GLY A 255 -27.91 -0.14 -3.82
N ILE A 256 -27.77 0.60 -4.92
CA ILE A 256 -28.20 1.99 -4.98
C ILE A 256 -29.72 2.14 -5.16
N ASP A 257 -30.37 1.24 -5.88
CA ASP A 257 -31.80 1.38 -6.21
C ASP A 257 -32.70 1.47 -4.95
N PRO A 258 -32.47 0.65 -3.90
CA PRO A 258 -33.17 0.82 -2.63
C PRO A 258 -32.93 2.20 -1.98
N ILE A 259 -31.70 2.72 -2.02
CA ILE A 259 -31.38 4.04 -1.46
C ILE A 259 -32.15 5.13 -2.21
N LEU A 260 -32.21 5.07 -3.55
CA LEU A 260 -32.96 6.03 -4.36
C LEU A 260 -34.45 5.99 -4.02
N LYS A 261 -35.01 4.80 -3.81
CA LYS A 261 -36.40 4.63 -3.40
C LYS A 261 -36.67 5.22 -2.02
N TYR A 262 -35.82 4.94 -1.02
CA TYR A 262 -35.97 5.50 0.32
C TYR A 262 -35.84 7.02 0.35
N LEU A 263 -34.92 7.57 -0.44
CA LEU A 263 -34.78 9.02 -0.61
C LEU A 263 -36.03 9.64 -1.24
N ASP A 264 -36.57 9.04 -2.31
CA ASP A 264 -37.80 9.50 -2.97
C ASP A 264 -39.00 9.46 -2.03
N GLU A 265 -39.21 8.35 -1.32
CA GLU A 265 -40.30 8.19 -0.34
C GLU A 265 -40.17 9.19 0.82
N PHE A 266 -38.96 9.40 1.33
CA PHE A 266 -38.71 10.37 2.40
C PHE A 266 -39.00 11.81 1.97
N ILE A 267 -38.50 12.23 0.81
CA ILE A 267 -38.73 13.59 0.29
C ILE A 267 -40.22 13.83 0.07
N LYS A 268 -40.95 12.83 -0.46
CA LYS A 268 -42.40 12.91 -0.62
C LYS A 268 -43.12 13.03 0.72
N ALA A 269 -42.80 12.18 1.68
CA ALA A 269 -43.45 12.17 2.98
C ALA A 269 -43.17 13.44 3.80
N GLU A 270 -41.91 13.85 3.90
CA GLU A 270 -41.53 15.07 4.62
C GLU A 270 -42.07 16.32 3.92
N GLY A 271 -42.01 16.37 2.59
CA GLY A 271 -42.52 17.51 1.83
C GLY A 271 -44.04 17.68 1.93
N LEU A 272 -44.81 16.59 1.85
CA LEU A 272 -46.26 16.63 2.05
C LEU A 272 -46.62 17.05 3.49
N ASN A 273 -45.91 16.54 4.50
CA ASN A 273 -46.14 16.94 5.89
C ASN A 273 -45.85 18.42 6.13
N ASP A 274 -44.73 18.94 5.61
CA ASP A 274 -44.37 20.35 5.72
C ASP A 274 -45.39 21.25 4.99
N MET A 275 -45.92 20.82 3.84
CA MET A 275 -46.95 21.55 3.10
C MET A 275 -48.32 21.53 3.80
N LEU A 276 -48.73 20.40 4.38
CA LEU A 276 -49.98 20.29 5.14
C LEU A 276 -49.94 21.10 6.44
N ALA A 277 -48.82 21.10 7.16
CA ALA A 277 -48.65 21.86 8.39
C ALA A 277 -48.80 23.38 8.18
N ASN A 278 -48.47 23.87 6.98
CA ASN A 278 -48.50 25.29 6.64
C ASN A 278 -49.64 25.65 5.67
N ALA A 279 -50.58 24.73 5.41
CA ALA A 279 -51.59 24.86 4.36
C ALA A 279 -52.46 26.14 4.48
N GLU A 280 -52.88 26.51 5.70
CA GLU A 280 -53.71 27.71 5.92
C GLU A 280 -52.99 29.02 5.53
N THR A 281 -51.69 29.11 5.77
CA THR A 281 -50.90 30.30 5.47
C THR A 281 -50.51 30.34 4.00
N ILE A 282 -50.08 29.20 3.47
CA ILE A 282 -49.55 29.06 2.12
C ILE A 282 -50.64 29.21 1.03
N THR A 283 -51.87 28.80 1.32
CA THR A 283 -53.00 28.95 0.37
C THR A 283 -53.42 30.40 0.12
N THR A 284 -53.03 31.32 1.00
CA THR A 284 -53.44 32.74 0.96
C THR A 284 -52.29 33.68 0.62
N ASP A 285 -51.04 33.26 0.84
CA ASP A 285 -49.84 34.09 0.68
C ASP A 285 -48.85 33.42 -0.31
N PRO A 286 -48.80 33.90 -1.57
CA PRO A 286 -47.88 33.38 -2.58
C PRO A 286 -46.40 33.55 -2.21
N GLU A 287 -46.03 34.57 -1.42
CA GLU A 287 -44.64 34.80 -1.02
C GLU A 287 -44.18 33.71 -0.05
N LYS A 288 -44.96 33.46 1.00
CA LYS A 288 -44.66 32.40 1.96
C LYS A 288 -44.68 31.00 1.33
N TYR A 289 -45.51 30.79 0.31
CA TYR A 289 -45.49 29.54 -0.44
C TYR A 289 -44.15 29.28 -1.10
N VAL A 290 -43.65 30.24 -1.89
CA VAL A 290 -42.39 30.08 -2.61
C VAL A 290 -41.21 29.99 -1.65
N GLU A 291 -41.21 30.76 -0.56
CA GLU A 291 -40.17 30.67 0.46
C GLU A 291 -40.14 29.30 1.16
N GLN A 292 -41.30 28.70 1.41
CA GLN A 292 -41.38 27.34 1.96
C GLN A 292 -40.81 26.30 0.97
N LEU A 293 -41.17 26.40 -0.32
CA LEU A 293 -40.65 25.50 -1.36
C LEU A 293 -39.13 25.62 -1.52
N LEU A 294 -38.61 26.85 -1.54
CA LEU A 294 -37.17 27.14 -1.57
C LEU A 294 -36.44 26.54 -0.38
N THR A 295 -36.97 26.74 0.82
CA THR A 295 -36.40 26.22 2.07
C THR A 295 -36.34 24.70 2.04
N MET A 296 -37.44 24.07 1.62
CA MET A 296 -37.53 22.62 1.50
C MET A 296 -36.56 22.06 0.44
N PHE A 297 -36.49 22.69 -0.73
CA PHE A 297 -35.59 22.29 -1.80
C PHE A 297 -34.11 22.42 -1.38
N SER A 298 -33.76 23.50 -0.68
CA SER A 298 -32.43 23.72 -0.12
C SER A 298 -32.09 22.65 0.92
N LYS A 299 -33.02 22.33 1.82
CA LYS A 299 -32.88 21.29 2.86
C LYS A 299 -32.57 19.91 2.25
N PHE A 300 -33.31 19.51 1.22
CA PHE A 300 -33.07 18.24 0.52
C PHE A 300 -31.80 18.26 -0.33
N SER A 301 -31.45 19.41 -0.93
CA SER A 301 -30.19 19.56 -1.67
C SER A 301 -28.97 19.44 -0.76
N GLN A 302 -29.02 20.05 0.42
CA GLN A 302 -27.97 19.91 1.44
C GLN A 302 -27.87 18.47 1.95
N LEU A 303 -29.00 17.76 2.08
CA LEU A 303 -28.97 16.34 2.43
C LEU A 303 -28.25 15.53 1.35
N VAL A 304 -28.58 15.73 0.07
CA VAL A 304 -27.95 15.00 -1.04
C VAL A 304 -26.47 15.30 -1.17
N LEU A 305 -26.07 16.56 -1.04
CA LEU A 305 -24.67 16.97 -1.02
C LEU A 305 -23.90 16.29 0.12
N ASN A 306 -24.43 16.36 1.34
CA ASN A 306 -23.69 15.92 2.52
C ASN A 306 -23.69 14.38 2.67
N ALA A 307 -24.80 13.71 2.39
CA ALA A 307 -24.95 12.26 2.58
C ALA A 307 -24.54 11.44 1.34
N PHE A 308 -24.72 11.97 0.13
CA PHE A 308 -24.60 11.22 -1.12
C PHE A 308 -23.61 11.84 -2.12
N TYR A 309 -22.80 12.83 -1.70
CA TYR A 309 -21.76 13.47 -2.52
C TYR A 309 -22.25 14.06 -3.86
N ASP A 310 -23.47 14.60 -3.87
CA ASP A 310 -24.10 15.10 -5.11
C ASP A 310 -24.17 14.04 -6.23
N ASP A 311 -24.39 12.77 -5.87
CA ASP A 311 -24.59 11.73 -6.89
C ASP A 311 -25.74 12.11 -7.85
N PRO A 312 -25.50 12.14 -9.17
CA PRO A 312 -26.51 12.53 -10.16
C PRO A 312 -27.81 11.72 -10.09
N ARG A 313 -27.74 10.45 -9.66
CA ARG A 313 -28.89 9.57 -9.48
C ARG A 313 -29.75 10.02 -8.30
N CYS A 314 -29.12 10.38 -7.18
CA CYS A 314 -29.80 10.94 -6.01
C CYS A 314 -30.39 12.33 -6.29
N LEU A 315 -29.69 13.17 -7.05
CA LEU A 315 -30.21 14.47 -7.49
C LEU A 315 -31.46 14.31 -8.37
N THR A 316 -31.43 13.36 -9.32
CA THR A 316 -32.60 13.04 -10.15
C THR A 316 -33.77 12.50 -9.33
N ALA A 317 -33.50 11.64 -8.36
CA ALA A 317 -34.53 11.13 -7.44
C ALA A 317 -35.14 12.26 -6.60
N ARG A 318 -34.32 13.18 -6.07
CA ARG A 318 -34.79 14.38 -5.38
C ARG A 318 -35.71 15.21 -6.27
N ASP A 319 -35.30 15.50 -7.50
CA ASP A 319 -36.05 16.37 -8.41
C ASP A 319 -37.41 15.74 -8.78
N LYS A 320 -37.45 14.44 -9.06
CA LYS A 320 -38.70 13.70 -9.30
C LYS A 320 -39.61 13.66 -8.07
N ALA A 321 -39.04 13.44 -6.89
CA ALA A 321 -39.79 13.42 -5.64
C ALA A 321 -40.38 14.80 -5.33
N PHE A 322 -39.58 15.86 -5.51
CA PHE A 322 -40.00 17.23 -5.31
C PHE A 322 -41.08 17.65 -6.31
N GLN A 323 -40.94 17.28 -7.59
CA GLN A 323 -41.98 17.48 -8.61
C GLN A 323 -43.31 16.82 -8.20
N SER A 324 -43.26 15.60 -7.65
CA SER A 324 -44.44 14.90 -7.16
C SER A 324 -45.12 15.63 -6.01
N VAL A 325 -44.35 16.25 -5.11
CA VAL A 325 -44.85 17.01 -3.96
C VAL A 325 -45.53 18.31 -4.42
N VAL A 326 -44.89 19.03 -5.36
CA VAL A 326 -45.42 20.29 -5.92
C VAL A 326 -46.71 20.08 -6.72
N ASN A 327 -46.80 18.95 -7.43
CA ASN A 327 -47.96 18.58 -8.23
C ASN A 327 -49.02 17.79 -7.44
N ASP A 328 -48.84 17.58 -6.13
CA ASP A 328 -49.78 16.82 -5.33
C ASP A 328 -51.10 17.59 -5.12
N THR A 329 -52.19 16.98 -5.58
CA THR A 329 -53.54 17.57 -5.56
C THR A 329 -54.26 17.40 -4.21
N SER A 330 -53.68 16.67 -3.25
CA SER A 330 -54.25 16.45 -1.92
C SER A 330 -54.11 17.67 -1.01
N VAL A 331 -53.04 18.46 -1.18
CA VAL A 331 -52.79 19.66 -0.39
C VAL A 331 -53.49 20.88 -1.00
N PHE A 332 -53.54 20.96 -2.34
CA PHE A 332 -54.05 22.12 -3.07
C PHE A 332 -55.05 21.74 -4.14
N LYS A 333 -56.35 21.76 -3.79
CA LYS A 333 -57.44 21.64 -4.77
C LYS A 333 -57.84 23.01 -5.31
N LEU A 334 -57.68 23.23 -6.61
CA LEU A 334 -58.48 24.19 -7.35
C LEU A 334 -59.75 23.49 -7.84
N GLU A 335 -60.91 23.90 -7.35
CA GLU A 335 -62.18 23.59 -8.02
C GLU A 335 -62.37 24.60 -9.16
N ILE A 336 -62.00 24.23 -10.37
CA ILE A 336 -62.34 25.00 -11.55
C ILE A 336 -63.77 24.63 -11.95
N ALA A 337 -64.73 25.50 -11.64
CA ALA A 337 -66.06 25.42 -12.24
C ALA A 337 -65.95 25.83 -13.71
N ASN A 338 -65.93 24.86 -14.62
CA ASN A 338 -65.98 25.11 -16.05
C ASN A 338 -67.31 25.78 -16.41
N SER A 339 -67.31 27.10 -16.57
CA SER A 339 -68.50 27.89 -16.92
C SER A 339 -68.87 27.84 -18.41
N LYS A 340 -68.42 26.81 -19.13
CA LYS A 340 -68.81 26.54 -20.51
C LYS A 340 -68.95 25.03 -20.72
N ILE A 341 -70.13 24.50 -20.39
CA ILE A 341 -70.91 23.50 -21.14
C ILE A 341 -72.08 23.08 -20.24
N ARG A 342 -73.31 23.30 -20.70
CA ARG A 342 -74.50 22.73 -20.06
C ARG A 342 -74.44 21.21 -20.19
N GLY A 343 -74.32 20.51 -19.06
CA GLY A 343 -74.53 19.07 -18.94
C GLY A 343 -73.25 18.28 -18.68
N ALA A 344 -73.18 17.65 -17.51
CA ALA A 344 -72.11 16.78 -16.99
C ALA A 344 -70.78 17.48 -16.66
N GLY A 345 -70.73 18.10 -15.48
CA GLY A 345 -69.48 18.59 -14.89
C GLY A 345 -68.55 17.44 -14.50
N ARG A 346 -67.46 17.25 -15.26
CA ARG A 346 -66.25 16.64 -14.71
C ARG A 346 -65.41 17.77 -14.10
N VAL A 347 -65.31 17.76 -12.77
CA VAL A 347 -64.39 18.61 -12.02
C VAL A 347 -62.99 18.01 -12.19
N GLN A 348 -62.10 18.71 -12.87
CA GLN A 348 -60.69 18.33 -12.94
C GLN A 348 -59.95 19.14 -11.88
N ALA A 349 -59.50 18.47 -10.83
CA ALA A 349 -58.71 19.10 -9.77
C ALA A 349 -57.27 19.25 -10.26
N GLU A 350 -56.84 20.49 -10.48
CA GLU A 350 -55.44 20.82 -10.76
C GLU A 350 -54.81 21.45 -9.51
N SER A 351 -53.49 21.30 -9.36
CA SER A 351 -52.74 21.94 -8.26
C SER A 351 -52.81 23.47 -8.39
N ARG A 352 -52.99 24.18 -7.27
CA ARG A 352 -52.86 25.66 -7.21
C ARG A 352 -51.44 26.17 -7.43
N CYS A 353 -50.45 25.28 -7.51
CA CYS A 353 -49.06 25.66 -7.61
C CYS A 353 -48.74 26.60 -8.79
N PRO A 354 -49.17 26.33 -10.05
CA PRO A 354 -48.87 27.21 -11.17
C PRO A 354 -49.45 28.61 -11.00
N GLU A 355 -50.64 28.74 -10.40
CA GLU A 355 -51.27 30.02 -10.11
C GLU A 355 -50.51 30.81 -9.03
N LEU A 356 -50.10 30.15 -7.95
CA LEU A 356 -49.34 30.79 -6.87
C LEU A 356 -47.94 31.22 -7.32
N LEU A 357 -47.25 30.39 -8.12
CA LEU A 357 -45.97 30.75 -8.72
C LEU A 357 -46.12 31.94 -9.67
N ALA A 358 -47.17 31.97 -10.51
CA ALA A 358 -47.45 33.10 -11.39
C ALA A 358 -47.74 34.39 -10.61
N ASN A 359 -48.58 34.32 -9.57
CA ASN A 359 -48.87 35.45 -8.70
C ASN A 359 -47.63 35.96 -7.97
N TYR A 360 -46.73 35.06 -7.54
CA TYR A 360 -45.46 35.43 -6.95
C TYR A 360 -44.53 36.13 -7.94
N THR A 361 -44.43 35.65 -9.18
CA THR A 361 -43.67 36.35 -10.23
C THR A 361 -44.24 37.74 -10.52
N ASP A 362 -45.57 37.91 -10.51
CA ASP A 362 -46.21 39.21 -10.67
C ASP A 362 -45.90 40.15 -9.48
N LEU A 363 -45.86 39.62 -8.25
CA LEU A 363 -45.46 40.37 -7.05
C LEU A 363 -44.00 40.85 -7.12
N LEU A 364 -43.09 40.03 -7.64
CA LEU A 364 -41.67 40.38 -7.81
C LEU A 364 -41.45 41.41 -8.94
N LEU A 365 -42.16 41.26 -10.06
CA LEU A 365 -41.98 42.11 -11.25
C LEU A 365 -42.76 43.44 -11.17
N ARG A 366 -43.88 43.50 -10.44
CA ARG A 366 -44.63 44.75 -10.24
C ARG A 366 -44.05 45.56 -9.09
N LYS A 367 -44.35 46.86 -9.07
CA LYS A 367 -43.89 47.81 -8.03
C LYS A 367 -44.67 47.65 -6.71
N THR A 368 -44.56 46.48 -6.09
CA THR A 368 -45.26 46.06 -4.86
C THR A 368 -44.44 46.39 -3.60
N GLY A 369 -45.01 46.11 -2.43
CA GLY A 369 -44.26 46.23 -1.16
C GLY A 369 -43.07 45.27 -1.07
N LEU A 370 -43.15 44.12 -1.75
CA LEU A 370 -42.11 43.10 -1.80
C LEU A 370 -40.96 43.49 -2.74
N SER A 371 -41.27 43.90 -3.97
CA SER A 371 -40.23 44.30 -4.94
C SER A 371 -39.46 45.56 -4.54
N LYS A 372 -40.04 46.41 -3.68
CA LYS A 372 -39.36 47.58 -3.07
C LYS A 372 -38.37 47.22 -1.96
N ARG A 373 -38.44 46.01 -1.40
CA ARG A 373 -37.55 45.54 -0.32
C ARG A 373 -36.35 44.75 -0.84
N LEU A 374 -36.38 44.33 -2.10
CA LEU A 374 -35.36 43.49 -2.73
C LEU A 374 -34.53 44.31 -3.72
N THR A 375 -33.26 43.95 -3.86
CA THR A 375 -32.37 44.47 -4.90
C THR A 375 -32.66 43.79 -6.25
N SER A 376 -32.21 44.40 -7.35
CA SER A 376 -32.39 43.81 -8.70
C SER A 376 -31.76 42.42 -8.81
N GLU A 377 -30.63 42.20 -8.14
CA GLU A 377 -29.90 40.93 -8.17
C GLU A 377 -30.61 39.82 -7.35
N GLU A 378 -31.23 40.19 -6.23
CA GLU A 378 -32.07 39.28 -5.45
C GLU A 378 -33.36 38.91 -6.18
N ILE A 379 -33.95 39.85 -6.93
CA ILE A 379 -35.13 39.58 -7.77
C ILE A 379 -34.77 38.59 -8.88
N ASP A 380 -33.65 38.79 -9.58
CA ASP A 380 -33.19 37.85 -10.61
C ASP A 380 -32.89 36.46 -10.05
N THR A 381 -32.29 36.38 -8.86
CA THR A 381 -32.04 35.09 -8.18
C THR A 381 -33.34 34.36 -7.86
N LYS A 382 -34.32 35.06 -7.25
CA LYS A 382 -35.63 34.49 -6.93
C LYS A 382 -36.42 34.10 -8.18
N LEU A 383 -36.31 34.85 -9.27
CA LEU A 383 -36.93 34.50 -10.56
C LEU A 383 -36.31 33.24 -11.16
N ASN A 384 -34.98 33.10 -11.11
CA ASN A 384 -34.30 31.88 -11.57
C ASN A 384 -34.73 30.65 -10.75
N ASP A 385 -34.91 30.80 -9.45
CA ASP A 385 -35.42 29.70 -8.63
C ASP A 385 -36.86 29.32 -8.98
N VAL A 386 -37.73 30.30 -9.26
CA VAL A 386 -39.11 30.03 -9.70
C VAL A 386 -39.13 29.35 -11.07
N VAL A 387 -38.26 29.74 -12.00
CA VAL A 387 -38.10 29.08 -13.30
C VAL A 387 -37.65 27.64 -13.12
N ARG A 388 -36.78 27.36 -12.15
CA ARG A 388 -36.38 26.00 -11.80
C ARG A 388 -37.58 25.19 -11.32
N PHE A 389 -38.43 25.75 -10.46
CA PHE A 389 -39.63 25.07 -9.97
C PHE A 389 -40.72 24.87 -11.03
N SER A 390 -40.80 25.72 -12.05
CA SER A 390 -41.75 25.55 -13.16
C SER A 390 -41.22 24.62 -14.26
N SER A 391 -39.93 24.31 -14.24
CA SER A 391 -39.28 23.35 -15.13
C SER A 391 -39.34 21.90 -14.64
N PHE A 392 -39.58 21.71 -13.34
CA PHE A 392 -40.05 20.46 -12.77
C PHE A 392 -41.53 20.31 -13.14
#